data_AF-F8A9M1-F1
#
_entry.id   AF-F8A9M1-F1
#
_cell.length_a   1.000
_cell.length_b   1.000
_cell.length_c   1.000
_cell.angle_alpha   90.00
_cell.angle_beta   90.00
_cell.angle_gamma   90.00
#
_symmetry.space_group_name_H-M   'P 1'
#
loop_
_entity.id
_entity.type
_entity.pdbx_description
1 polymer ?
#
loop_
_entity_poly.entity_id
_entity_poly.type
_entity_poly.pdbx_seq_one_letter_code
_entity_poly.pdbx_strand_id
1 'polypeptide(L)'
;MRLRLKFFPEIQESFYALSLEEIKSNVKRIFKNAFLKESNELEIGLEELNRAEKFFSSLQKLLNSDKPLPVSLVPLEKKGLFRPGKIYLLPKAAQELRSKIKDWPYPAALIPWQKFYELEIPSTKDPTSEFPLKDLLLLGPLTPCPICGLRWHKPAKCPGIKGNFFEFVSSMLKKTPHGMLSYFQKTFTADSSKKTNNFWSKRFFYLRPGILQNIFSTNPETWEKLPRKTQPNRGGKLFLALEALYHGNLEESKRRFNGINNNELFARIGLIFVAVLEGDLAETLFNIEKAKALASSPFLKAYLSFWRGWLCEIENKQFDAEEHYKEALKRDRTFWPAKYHLARIYIKIAPNKAKNLVQTLTSVPEAIPLLLSEGLFIPFAQELEKEIEAYFEERQKEAVIKLTQAENALRPLTKTLPEEDKGAFQERISELREKIYNGGFSDLLFAEQKALELSLELQGYLFRKVKKFREKYKELKRQYETYELYWQNYPYRQNANDFYQLLRSIQIELKTLNSLFEGDASKRLKQIRNKSQEIEKLLNSLEEKKQELEQRRKFLRQLNSFIKTFVILESLLFGFFVIIPFMEHFFHIERPPIFSMEAFLLFSFMIFFFSLFYALSQKN
;
A
#
# COMPACT_ATOMS: atom_id res chain seq x y z
N MET A 1 41.52 32.11 -24.18
CA MET A 1 41.30 31.65 -22.78
C MET A 1 42.08 30.36 -22.56
N ARG A 2 42.70 30.14 -21.40
CA ARG A 2 43.44 28.89 -21.12
C ARG A 2 42.61 27.88 -20.30
N LEU A 3 42.54 26.65 -20.78
CA LEU A 3 42.03 25.47 -20.07
C LEU A 3 43.18 24.60 -19.59
N ARG A 4 42.91 23.80 -18.57
CA ARG A 4 43.80 22.71 -18.13
C ARG A 4 43.02 21.43 -17.92
N LEU A 5 43.73 20.31 -18.00
CA LEU A 5 43.20 19.01 -17.57
C LEU A 5 43.03 18.98 -16.05
N LYS A 6 41.82 18.63 -15.60
CA LYS A 6 41.52 18.28 -14.21
C LYS A 6 41.17 16.81 -14.14
N PHE A 7 41.86 16.07 -13.28
CA PHE A 7 41.58 14.67 -12.98
C PHE A 7 40.63 14.54 -11.79
N PHE A 8 39.80 13.49 -11.82
CA PHE A 8 38.88 13.10 -10.75
C PHE A 8 39.23 11.67 -10.31
N PRO A 9 40.17 11.50 -9.35
CA PRO A 9 40.55 10.18 -8.84
C PRO A 9 39.36 9.36 -8.34
N GLU A 10 38.36 10.03 -7.76
CA GLU A 10 37.18 9.40 -7.19
C GLU A 10 36.35 8.67 -8.26
N ILE A 11 36.30 9.23 -9.47
CA ILE A 11 35.65 8.61 -10.62
C ILE A 11 36.48 7.44 -11.15
N GLN A 12 37.81 7.58 -11.17
CA GLN A 12 38.70 6.47 -11.51
C GLN A 12 38.50 5.28 -10.58
N GLU A 13 38.62 5.50 -9.27
CA GLU A 13 38.47 4.46 -8.23
C GLU A 13 37.16 3.68 -8.38
N SER A 14 36.07 4.43 -8.60
CA SER A 14 34.69 3.93 -8.64
C SER A 14 34.35 3.12 -9.89
N PHE A 15 34.82 3.55 -11.06
CA PHE A 15 34.28 3.09 -12.34
C PHE A 15 35.24 2.25 -13.17
N TYR A 16 36.55 2.39 -12.97
CA TYR A 16 37.56 1.87 -13.89
C TYR A 16 38.60 0.99 -13.19
N ALA A 17 38.95 -0.12 -13.84
CA ALA A 17 39.95 -1.09 -13.32
C ALA A 17 41.38 -0.56 -13.36
N LEU A 18 41.68 0.30 -14.35
CA LEU A 18 42.99 0.93 -14.50
C LEU A 18 43.36 1.77 -13.28
N SER A 19 44.63 1.70 -12.88
CA SER A 19 45.20 2.55 -11.83
C SER A 19 45.19 4.03 -12.22
N LEU A 20 45.31 4.91 -11.22
CA LEU A 20 45.35 6.34 -11.47
C LEU A 20 46.58 6.74 -12.30
N GLU A 21 47.74 6.09 -12.11
CA GLU A 21 48.92 6.33 -12.95
C GLU A 21 48.70 5.93 -14.41
N GLU A 22 48.10 4.76 -14.65
CA GLU A 22 47.79 4.29 -16.00
C GLU A 22 46.80 5.23 -16.70
N ILE A 23 45.75 5.67 -16.02
CA ILE A 23 44.80 6.64 -16.57
C ILE A 23 45.51 7.96 -16.87
N LYS A 24 46.34 8.48 -15.96
CA LYS A 24 47.10 9.73 -16.20
C LYS A 24 48.02 9.60 -17.41
N SER A 25 48.74 8.48 -17.54
CA SER A 25 49.65 8.22 -18.66
C SER A 25 48.89 8.18 -19.99
N ASN A 26 47.80 7.40 -20.04
CA ASN A 26 46.97 7.28 -21.23
C ASN A 26 46.29 8.60 -21.62
N VAL A 27 45.74 9.33 -20.66
CA VAL A 27 45.11 10.64 -20.89
C VAL A 27 46.12 11.63 -21.45
N LYS A 28 47.32 11.70 -20.88
CA LYS A 28 48.39 12.59 -21.38
C LYS A 28 48.80 12.23 -22.81
N ARG A 29 48.92 10.93 -23.12
CA ARG A 29 49.23 10.45 -24.48
C ARG A 29 48.14 10.84 -25.48
N ILE A 30 46.87 10.58 -25.16
CA ILE A 30 45.74 10.94 -26.03
C ILE A 30 45.65 12.47 -26.17
N PHE A 31 45.88 13.22 -25.09
CA PHE A 31 45.90 14.68 -25.11
C PHE A 31 46.98 15.22 -26.04
N LYS A 32 48.22 14.71 -25.92
CA LYS A 32 49.34 15.06 -26.80
C LYS A 32 49.01 14.77 -28.27
N ASN A 33 48.42 13.61 -28.56
CA ASN A 33 48.05 13.24 -29.92
C ASN A 33 46.91 14.11 -30.49
N ALA A 34 45.91 14.46 -29.67
CA ALA A 34 44.77 15.25 -30.11
C ALA A 34 45.13 16.74 -30.31
N PHE A 35 45.97 17.31 -29.44
CA PHE A 35 46.25 18.74 -29.41
C PHE A 35 47.64 19.13 -29.91
N LEU A 36 48.52 18.15 -30.18
CA LEU A 36 49.92 18.34 -30.61
C LEU A 36 50.73 19.18 -29.62
N LYS A 37 50.41 19.10 -28.32
CA LYS A 37 51.05 19.84 -27.23
C LYS A 37 51.46 18.90 -26.09
N GLU A 38 52.62 19.16 -25.50
CA GLU A 38 53.09 18.42 -24.32
C GLU A 38 52.56 19.01 -23.00
N SER A 39 52.16 20.28 -22.99
CA SER A 39 51.56 20.94 -21.83
C SER A 39 50.15 20.41 -21.56
N ASN A 40 49.77 20.24 -20.29
CA ASN A 40 48.38 19.94 -19.90
C ASN A 40 47.45 21.17 -19.97
N GLU A 41 47.92 22.23 -20.63
CA GLU A 41 47.26 23.51 -20.79
C GLU A 41 46.96 23.73 -22.27
N LEU A 42 45.76 24.24 -22.53
CA LEU A 42 45.23 24.48 -23.86
C LEU A 42 44.76 25.93 -23.94
N GLU A 43 45.26 26.66 -24.92
CA GLU A 43 44.64 27.92 -25.32
C GLU A 43 43.45 27.61 -26.25
N ILE A 44 42.26 28.07 -25.86
CA ILE A 44 41.02 27.82 -26.60
C ILE A 44 40.95 28.73 -27.83
N GLY A 45 40.96 28.10 -29.01
CA GLY A 45 40.39 28.61 -30.27
C GLY A 45 39.31 27.65 -30.81
N LEU A 46 38.76 27.96 -31.99
CA LEU A 46 37.74 27.13 -32.66
C LEU A 46 38.29 25.74 -33.06
N GLU A 47 39.51 25.71 -33.59
CA GLU A 47 40.15 24.46 -34.00
C GLU A 47 40.45 23.54 -32.81
N GLU A 48 40.87 24.11 -31.69
CA GLU A 48 41.14 23.35 -30.47
C GLU A 48 39.86 22.74 -29.89
N LEU A 49 38.72 23.40 -30.02
CA LEU A 49 37.45 22.82 -29.58
C LEU A 49 37.02 21.64 -30.47
N ASN A 50 37.26 21.69 -31.78
CA ASN A 50 37.09 20.53 -32.66
C ASN A 50 38.02 19.35 -32.28
N ARG A 51 39.24 19.66 -31.84
CA ARG A 51 40.18 18.64 -31.33
C ARG A 51 39.74 18.08 -29.97
N ALA A 52 38.98 18.83 -29.17
CA ALA A 52 38.43 18.35 -27.90
C ALA A 52 37.44 17.19 -28.10
N GLU A 53 36.60 17.23 -29.13
CA GLU A 53 35.72 16.10 -29.48
C GLU A 53 36.54 14.84 -29.80
N LYS A 54 37.61 14.97 -30.60
CA LYS A 54 38.53 13.85 -30.89
C LYS A 54 39.20 13.30 -29.63
N PHE A 55 39.60 14.19 -28.70
CA PHE A 55 40.21 13.80 -27.43
C PHE A 55 39.23 12.99 -26.55
N PHE A 56 38.03 13.52 -26.30
CA PHE A 56 37.05 12.87 -25.43
C PHE A 56 36.49 11.58 -26.05
N SER A 57 36.19 11.57 -27.36
CA SER A 57 35.78 10.34 -28.05
C SER A 57 36.86 9.26 -28.05
N SER A 58 38.14 9.61 -28.21
CA SER A 58 39.25 8.65 -28.10
C SER A 58 39.38 8.11 -26.68
N LEU A 59 39.13 8.95 -25.67
CA LEU A 59 39.15 8.54 -24.27
C LEU A 59 37.97 7.61 -23.94
N GLN A 60 36.76 7.90 -24.44
CA GLN A 60 35.60 7.01 -24.32
C GLN A 60 35.88 5.64 -24.94
N LYS A 61 36.49 5.60 -26.13
CA LYS A 61 36.88 4.35 -26.81
C LYS A 61 37.90 3.57 -26.00
N LEU A 62 38.96 4.23 -25.49
CA LEU A 62 39.97 3.56 -24.67
C LEU A 62 39.36 2.93 -23.42
N LEU A 63 38.46 3.66 -22.76
CA LEU A 63 37.82 3.21 -21.53
C LEU A 63 36.64 2.26 -21.80
N ASN A 64 36.24 2.11 -23.07
CA ASN A 64 35.10 1.32 -23.55
C ASN A 64 33.86 1.52 -22.69
N SER A 65 33.41 2.78 -22.53
CA SER A 65 32.49 3.07 -21.44
C SER A 65 31.48 4.19 -21.67
N ASP A 66 30.24 3.86 -21.30
CA ASP A 66 29.13 4.78 -21.03
C ASP A 66 29.21 5.39 -19.60
N LYS A 67 30.32 5.18 -18.88
CA LYS A 67 30.57 5.71 -17.53
C LYS A 67 31.14 7.14 -17.58
N PRO A 68 31.00 7.94 -16.51
CA PRO A 68 31.60 9.27 -16.42
C PRO A 68 33.11 9.25 -16.61
N LEU A 69 33.62 10.07 -17.54
CA LEU A 69 35.05 10.15 -17.82
C LEU A 69 35.81 10.80 -16.64
N PRO A 70 36.97 10.26 -16.22
CA PRO A 70 37.67 10.71 -15.01
C PRO A 70 38.41 12.05 -15.19
N VAL A 71 38.13 12.80 -16.26
CA VAL A 71 38.88 14.00 -16.65
C VAL A 71 37.95 15.06 -17.21
N SER A 72 38.29 16.33 -17.01
CA SER A 72 37.60 17.48 -17.61
C SER A 72 38.58 18.58 -18.00
N LEU A 73 38.14 19.44 -18.91
CA LEU A 73 38.87 20.66 -19.26
C LEU A 73 38.27 21.83 -18.49
N VAL A 74 39.08 22.47 -17.64
CA VAL A 74 38.63 23.54 -16.74
C VAL A 74 39.47 24.81 -16.91
N PRO A 75 38.92 26.00 -16.65
CA PRO A 75 39.67 27.26 -16.65
C PRO A 75 40.88 27.20 -15.70
N LEU A 76 42.04 27.67 -16.15
CA LEU A 76 43.29 27.65 -15.36
C LEU A 76 43.17 28.42 -14.03
N GLU A 77 42.48 29.57 -14.05
CA GLU A 77 42.55 30.59 -13.00
C GLU A 77 41.35 30.59 -12.03
N LYS A 78 40.40 29.65 -12.11
CA LYS A 78 39.18 29.70 -11.28
C LYS A 78 38.89 28.42 -10.51
N LYS A 79 38.73 28.56 -9.19
CA LYS A 79 38.13 27.55 -8.32
C LYS A 79 36.64 27.43 -8.63
N GLY A 80 36.10 26.22 -8.70
CA GLY A 80 34.70 25.96 -9.04
C GLY A 80 34.31 24.51 -8.78
N LEU A 81 33.01 24.26 -8.66
CA LEU A 81 32.48 22.90 -8.70
C LEU A 81 32.48 22.46 -10.15
N PHE A 82 33.34 21.51 -10.49
CA PHE A 82 33.49 20.95 -11.82
C PHE A 82 33.08 19.48 -11.79
N ARG A 83 32.29 19.07 -12.78
CA ARG A 83 31.83 17.70 -13.01
C ARG A 83 32.80 16.95 -13.92
N PRO A 84 32.97 15.63 -13.75
CA PRO A 84 33.74 14.77 -14.64
C PRO A 84 33.21 14.76 -16.08
N GLY A 85 34.11 14.53 -17.05
CA GLY A 85 33.77 14.42 -18.47
C GLY A 85 33.29 15.71 -19.16
N LYS A 86 33.48 16.88 -18.56
CA LYS A 86 32.97 18.16 -19.11
C LYS A 86 34.05 19.11 -19.62
N ILE A 87 33.62 20.11 -20.38
CA ILE A 87 34.42 21.25 -20.83
C ILE A 87 33.80 22.53 -20.26
N TYR A 88 34.57 23.29 -19.50
CA TYR A 88 34.11 24.49 -18.82
C TYR A 88 34.68 25.77 -19.43
N LEU A 89 33.79 26.69 -19.80
CA LEU A 89 34.12 27.99 -20.37
C LEU A 89 33.78 29.12 -19.40
N LEU A 90 34.56 30.21 -19.48
CA LEU A 90 34.22 31.46 -18.81
C LEU A 90 33.10 32.19 -19.57
N PRO A 91 32.26 33.00 -18.92
CA PRO A 91 31.15 33.69 -19.58
C PRO A 91 31.54 34.48 -20.83
N LYS A 92 32.67 35.21 -20.82
CA LYS A 92 33.17 35.94 -21.99
C LYS A 92 33.48 35.01 -23.17
N ALA A 93 34.23 33.94 -22.91
CA ALA A 93 34.57 32.95 -23.93
C ALA A 93 33.33 32.21 -24.46
N ALA A 94 32.36 31.91 -23.60
CA ALA A 94 31.10 31.29 -24.00
C ALA A 94 30.26 32.21 -24.91
N GLN A 95 30.22 33.51 -24.62
CA GLN A 95 29.55 34.50 -25.48
C GLN A 95 30.19 34.59 -26.86
N GLU A 96 31.52 34.65 -26.94
CA GLU A 96 32.27 34.64 -28.20
C GLU A 96 32.04 33.36 -29.01
N LEU A 97 31.87 32.22 -28.33
CA LEU A 97 31.64 30.93 -28.97
C LEU A 97 30.20 30.76 -29.48
N ARG A 98 29.23 31.44 -28.85
CA ARG A 98 27.79 31.23 -29.10
C ARG A 98 27.38 31.48 -30.56
N SER A 99 28.01 32.45 -31.22
CA SER A 99 27.78 32.72 -32.64
C SER A 99 28.42 31.68 -33.56
N LYS A 100 29.54 31.09 -33.14
CA LYS A 100 30.36 30.16 -33.93
C LYS A 100 29.95 28.68 -33.81
N ILE A 101 29.23 28.32 -32.74
CA ILE A 101 28.73 26.94 -32.51
C ILE A 101 27.77 26.48 -33.62
N LYS A 102 27.01 27.40 -34.23
CA LYS A 102 26.05 27.05 -35.29
C LYS A 102 26.73 26.44 -36.53
N ASP A 103 27.98 26.81 -36.76
CA ASP A 103 28.76 26.39 -37.93
C ASP A 103 29.64 25.17 -37.62
N TRP A 104 29.46 24.51 -36.47
CA TRP A 104 30.23 23.34 -36.08
C TRP A 104 29.78 22.06 -36.80
N PRO A 105 30.71 21.12 -37.02
CA PRO A 105 30.42 19.86 -37.71
C PRO A 105 29.61 18.87 -36.87
N TYR A 106 29.29 19.20 -35.61
CA TYR A 106 28.55 18.34 -34.69
C TYR A 106 27.63 19.18 -33.79
N PRO A 107 26.54 18.59 -33.25
CA PRO A 107 25.63 19.31 -32.36
C PRO A 107 26.36 19.68 -31.07
N ALA A 108 26.38 20.98 -30.77
CA ALA A 108 26.95 21.50 -29.53
C ALA A 108 26.04 22.52 -28.87
N ALA A 109 26.08 22.58 -27.54
CA ALA A 109 25.28 23.49 -26.73
C ALA A 109 26.11 24.11 -25.61
N LEU A 110 25.74 25.33 -25.20
CA LEU A 110 26.31 25.99 -24.03
C LEU A 110 25.26 25.97 -22.92
N ILE A 111 25.54 25.20 -21.88
CA ILE A 111 24.66 25.02 -20.73
C ILE A 111 25.19 25.89 -19.58
N PRO A 112 24.41 26.83 -19.03
CA PRO A 112 24.82 27.60 -17.87
C PRO A 112 25.13 26.70 -16.67
N TRP A 113 26.28 26.90 -16.03
CA TRP A 113 26.69 26.14 -14.85
C TRP A 113 27.36 27.04 -13.80
N GLN A 114 26.60 27.43 -12.78
CA GLN A 114 27.06 28.37 -11.75
C GLN A 114 27.67 29.64 -12.39
N LYS A 115 28.99 29.85 -12.25
CA LYS A 115 29.75 30.97 -12.81
C LYS A 115 30.48 30.66 -14.12
N PHE A 116 30.16 29.51 -14.72
CA PHE A 116 30.76 28.97 -15.94
C PHE A 116 29.67 28.59 -16.95
N TYR A 117 30.09 28.17 -18.14
CA TYR A 117 29.26 27.46 -19.10
C TYR A 117 29.87 26.09 -19.37
N GLU A 118 29.05 25.05 -19.32
CA GLU A 118 29.41 23.72 -19.82
C GLU A 118 29.22 23.72 -21.33
N LEU A 119 30.29 23.45 -22.07
CA LEU A 119 30.20 23.15 -23.50
C LEU A 119 29.88 21.66 -23.65
N GLU A 120 28.65 21.39 -24.06
CA GLU A 120 28.18 20.05 -24.39
C GLU A 120 28.46 19.76 -25.87
N ILE A 121 29.24 18.71 -26.11
CA ILE A 121 29.53 18.09 -27.41
C ILE A 121 29.20 16.58 -27.31
N PRO A 122 29.05 15.84 -28.43
CA PRO A 122 28.59 14.45 -28.41
C PRO A 122 29.35 13.55 -27.42
N SER A 123 30.69 13.67 -27.37
CA SER A 123 31.53 12.89 -26.45
C SER A 123 31.51 13.32 -24.98
N THR A 124 30.82 14.41 -24.64
CA THR A 124 30.72 14.95 -23.27
C THR A 124 29.28 15.04 -22.78
N LYS A 125 28.31 14.66 -23.62
CA LYS A 125 26.89 14.70 -23.31
C LYS A 125 26.55 13.71 -22.20
N ASP A 126 25.75 14.14 -21.23
CA ASP A 126 25.28 13.24 -20.17
C ASP A 126 24.33 12.18 -20.75
N PRO A 127 24.32 10.95 -20.19
CA PRO A 127 23.26 9.99 -20.49
C PRO A 127 21.89 10.59 -20.20
N THR A 128 20.87 10.15 -20.94
CA THR A 128 19.49 10.62 -20.82
C THR A 128 18.86 10.20 -19.48
N SER A 129 19.13 10.96 -18.42
CA SER A 129 18.60 10.79 -17.06
C SER A 129 17.94 12.09 -16.60
N GLU A 130 16.88 11.98 -15.81
CA GLU A 130 16.20 13.15 -15.22
C GLU A 130 17.00 13.80 -14.08
N PHE A 131 17.96 13.08 -13.51
CA PHE A 131 18.87 13.62 -12.50
C PHE A 131 20.34 13.41 -12.91
N PRO A 132 20.87 14.23 -13.83
CA PRO A 132 22.23 14.05 -14.36
C PRO A 132 23.33 14.43 -13.36
N LEU A 133 23.01 15.07 -12.23
CA LEU A 133 23.97 15.63 -11.27
C LEU A 133 24.40 14.65 -10.16
N LYS A 134 24.09 13.35 -10.28
CA LYS A 134 24.41 12.32 -9.27
C LYS A 134 25.92 12.16 -9.06
N ASP A 135 26.72 12.46 -10.08
CA ASP A 135 28.18 12.44 -10.04
C ASP A 135 28.76 13.32 -8.94
N LEU A 136 28.12 14.46 -8.64
CA LEU A 136 28.55 15.39 -7.60
C LEU A 136 28.63 14.77 -6.20
N LEU A 137 27.82 13.73 -5.94
CA LEU A 137 27.81 13.02 -4.66
C LEU A 137 29.06 12.16 -4.44
N LEU A 138 29.79 11.84 -5.52
CA LEU A 138 31.05 11.09 -5.47
C LEU A 138 32.27 11.98 -5.30
N LEU A 139 32.13 13.29 -5.55
CA LEU A 139 33.27 14.22 -5.62
C LEU A 139 33.57 14.85 -4.27
N GLY A 140 34.85 15.08 -3.98
CA GLY A 140 35.26 15.91 -2.86
C GLY A 140 36.70 15.63 -2.44
N PRO A 141 37.36 16.60 -1.78
CA PRO A 141 38.79 16.50 -1.48
C PRO A 141 39.13 15.53 -0.34
N LEU A 142 38.13 14.93 0.32
CA LEU A 142 38.31 14.06 1.47
C LEU A 142 38.01 12.60 1.10
N THR A 143 38.41 11.68 1.97
CA THR A 143 37.94 10.30 1.93
C THR A 143 36.43 10.24 2.21
N PRO A 144 35.71 9.21 1.73
CA PRO A 144 34.29 9.06 2.00
C PRO A 144 34.01 9.04 3.51
N CYS A 145 33.08 9.88 3.96
CA CYS A 145 32.67 9.84 5.36
C CYS A 145 31.96 8.50 5.67
N PRO A 146 32.37 7.73 6.69
CA PRO A 146 31.74 6.45 6.98
C PRO A 146 30.28 6.54 7.44
N ILE A 147 29.79 7.72 7.81
CA ILE A 147 28.40 7.92 8.26
C ILE A 147 27.45 8.22 7.10
N CYS A 148 27.90 8.95 6.07
CA CYS A 148 27.02 9.42 4.99
C CYS A 148 27.53 9.16 3.57
N GLY A 149 28.75 8.66 3.42
CA GLY A 149 29.41 8.39 2.14
C GLY A 149 29.96 9.62 1.39
N LEU A 150 29.65 10.84 1.83
CA LEU A 150 30.08 12.06 1.14
C LEU A 150 31.55 12.40 1.42
N ARG A 151 32.20 13.05 0.45
CA ARG A 151 33.60 13.52 0.53
C ARG A 151 33.72 15.02 0.85
N TRP A 152 32.64 15.65 1.31
CA TRP A 152 32.54 17.10 1.50
C TRP A 152 32.93 17.58 2.90
N HIS A 153 33.01 16.67 3.87
CA HIS A 153 33.31 16.99 5.27
C HIS A 153 34.07 15.84 5.95
N LYS A 154 34.76 16.16 7.06
CA LYS A 154 35.39 15.14 7.91
C LYS A 154 34.32 14.35 8.68
N PRO A 155 34.56 13.08 9.07
CA PRO A 155 33.62 12.26 9.83
C PRO A 155 33.09 12.93 11.10
N ALA A 156 33.99 13.45 11.96
CA ALA A 156 33.65 14.17 13.19
C ALA A 156 32.73 15.40 13.01
N LYS A 157 32.63 15.95 11.78
CA LYS A 157 31.79 17.12 11.46
C LYS A 157 30.62 16.76 10.54
N CYS A 158 30.22 15.49 10.49
CA CYS A 158 29.12 15.04 9.64
C CYS A 158 27.79 15.69 10.05
N PRO A 159 27.12 16.44 9.15
CA PRO A 159 25.81 17.04 9.46
C PRO A 159 24.74 15.98 9.74
N GLY A 160 24.90 14.79 9.15
CA GLY A 160 23.99 13.65 9.31
C GLY A 160 23.97 13.04 10.71
N ILE A 161 24.88 13.41 11.62
CA ILE A 161 24.85 12.90 13.01
C ILE A 161 23.53 13.26 13.71
N LYS A 162 22.98 14.45 13.42
CA LYS A 162 21.81 15.01 14.08
C LYS A 162 20.51 14.80 13.30
N GLY A 163 19.39 14.84 14.00
CA GLY A 163 18.04 14.78 13.43
C GLY A 163 17.48 13.37 13.30
N ASN A 164 16.25 13.26 12.78
CA ASN A 164 15.58 11.98 12.63
C ASN A 164 16.34 11.10 11.61
N PHE A 165 16.63 9.85 11.98
CA PHE A 165 17.42 8.95 11.16
C PHE A 165 16.73 8.67 9.82
N PHE A 166 15.41 8.48 9.80
CA PHE A 166 14.63 8.11 8.62
C PHE A 166 14.04 9.31 7.84
N GLU A 167 14.46 10.53 8.18
CA GLU A 167 13.94 11.79 7.61
C GLU A 167 14.08 11.86 6.09
N PHE A 168 15.25 11.50 5.55
CA PHE A 168 15.51 11.55 4.11
C PHE A 168 14.52 10.66 3.35
N VAL A 169 14.46 9.38 3.70
CA VAL A 169 13.58 8.41 3.04
C VAL A 169 12.12 8.79 3.19
N SER A 170 11.67 9.10 4.40
CA SER A 170 10.27 9.49 4.64
C SER A 170 9.87 10.77 3.89
N SER A 171 10.76 11.76 3.77
CA SER A 171 10.49 12.98 3.01
C SER A 171 10.42 12.74 1.51
N MET A 172 11.25 11.84 0.98
CA MET A 172 11.29 11.51 -0.44
C MET A 172 10.12 10.62 -0.84
N LEU A 173 9.73 9.65 -0.02
CA LEU A 173 8.59 8.78 -0.29
C LEU A 173 7.23 9.51 -0.33
N LYS A 174 7.14 10.74 0.18
CA LYS A 174 5.97 11.61 -0.01
C LYS A 174 5.87 12.21 -1.41
N LYS A 175 6.80 11.88 -2.32
CA LYS A 175 6.84 12.38 -3.70
C LYS A 175 6.69 11.22 -4.68
N THR A 176 6.24 11.55 -5.90
CA THR A 176 6.31 10.67 -7.07
C THR A 176 7.77 10.50 -7.53
N PRO A 177 8.11 9.50 -8.37
CA PRO A 177 9.45 9.34 -8.92
C PRO A 177 10.01 10.64 -9.52
N HIS A 178 9.27 11.26 -10.44
CA HIS A 178 9.63 12.55 -11.05
C HIS A 178 9.73 13.68 -10.01
N GLY A 179 8.83 13.68 -9.02
CA GLY A 179 8.88 14.63 -7.90
C GLY A 179 10.16 14.51 -7.06
N MET A 180 10.71 13.31 -6.90
CA MET A 180 12.00 13.09 -6.22
C MET A 180 13.17 13.60 -7.07
N LEU A 181 13.23 13.20 -8.35
CA LEU A 181 14.32 13.56 -9.26
C LEU A 181 14.43 15.08 -9.46
N SER A 182 13.28 15.74 -9.68
CA SER A 182 13.21 17.20 -9.76
C SER A 182 13.63 17.89 -8.45
N TYR A 183 13.30 17.31 -7.30
CA TYR A 183 13.75 17.83 -6.00
C TYR A 183 15.27 17.69 -5.85
N PHE A 184 15.83 16.52 -6.18
CA PHE A 184 17.29 16.30 -6.15
C PHE A 184 18.03 17.29 -7.03
N GLN A 185 17.55 17.53 -8.25
CA GLN A 185 18.14 18.51 -9.16
C GLN A 185 18.13 19.92 -8.55
N LYS A 186 17.00 20.35 -7.96
CA LYS A 186 16.88 21.64 -7.28
C LYS A 186 17.86 21.82 -6.12
N THR A 187 18.22 20.74 -5.41
CA THR A 187 19.17 20.84 -4.28
C THR A 187 20.59 21.23 -4.69
N PHE A 188 20.96 21.01 -5.96
CA PHE A 188 22.27 21.36 -6.50
C PHE A 188 22.27 22.67 -7.30
N THR A 189 21.13 23.07 -7.86
CA THR A 189 21.02 24.30 -8.66
C THR A 189 20.71 25.55 -7.82
N ALA A 190 20.07 25.41 -6.66
CA ALA A 190 19.87 26.51 -5.71
C ALA A 190 21.10 26.63 -4.79
N ASP A 191 22.00 27.58 -5.05
CA ASP A 191 23.20 27.95 -4.28
C ASP A 191 23.71 26.85 -3.31
N SER A 192 24.62 26.02 -3.81
CA SER A 192 25.22 24.88 -3.09
C SER A 192 25.77 25.32 -1.73
N SER A 193 25.00 25.03 -0.67
CA SER A 193 25.18 25.61 0.66
C SER A 193 25.22 24.53 1.74
N LYS A 194 25.36 24.98 2.99
CA LYS A 194 25.20 24.14 4.20
C LYS A 194 23.90 23.31 4.17
N LYS A 195 22.83 23.79 3.50
CA LYS A 195 21.56 23.08 3.35
C LYS A 195 21.68 21.85 2.45
N THR A 196 22.35 21.96 1.30
CA THR A 196 22.61 20.84 0.38
C THR A 196 23.42 19.74 1.07
N ASN A 197 24.48 20.12 1.78
CA ASN A 197 25.28 19.17 2.56
C ASN A 197 24.45 18.47 3.64
N ASN A 198 23.66 19.23 4.41
CA ASN A 198 22.78 18.66 5.42
C ASN A 198 21.76 17.67 4.83
N PHE A 199 21.14 17.99 3.71
CA PHE A 199 20.18 17.11 3.04
C PHE A 199 20.82 15.78 2.61
N TRP A 200 21.90 15.85 1.81
CA TRP A 200 22.56 14.65 1.26
C TRP A 200 23.25 13.81 2.34
N SER A 201 23.71 14.42 3.43
CA SER A 201 24.32 13.70 4.55
C SER A 201 23.36 12.74 5.27
N LYS A 202 22.05 12.84 5.03
CA LYS A 202 21.02 11.99 5.64
C LYS A 202 20.66 10.76 4.78
N ARG A 203 21.20 10.64 3.56
CA ARG A 203 20.85 9.61 2.56
C ARG A 203 21.05 8.18 3.08
N PHE A 204 22.22 7.88 3.65
CA PHE A 204 22.53 6.57 4.23
C PHE A 204 22.06 6.46 5.67
N PHE A 205 20.74 6.45 5.86
CA PHE A 205 20.14 6.49 7.19
C PHE A 205 20.57 5.34 8.11
N TYR A 206 20.90 4.18 7.55
CA TYR A 206 21.32 2.97 8.26
C TYR A 206 22.77 3.02 8.78
N LEU A 207 23.57 3.99 8.34
CA LEU A 207 24.92 4.26 8.83
C LEU A 207 24.97 5.41 9.85
N ARG A 208 23.82 6.00 10.20
CA ARG A 208 23.75 7.15 11.10
C ARG A 208 23.54 6.73 12.55
N PRO A 209 24.13 7.43 13.54
CA PRO A 209 23.91 7.15 14.96
C PRO A 209 22.42 7.07 15.35
N GLY A 210 21.56 7.83 14.68
CA GLY A 210 20.10 7.84 14.91
C GLY A 210 19.43 6.46 14.85
N ILE A 211 19.98 5.51 14.08
CA ILE A 211 19.43 4.14 14.00
C ILE A 211 19.62 3.36 15.31
N LEU A 212 20.65 3.68 16.09
CA LEU A 212 20.97 2.98 17.34
C LEU A 212 19.86 3.08 18.36
N GLN A 213 19.14 4.20 18.41
CA GLN A 213 18.00 4.38 19.31
C GLN A 213 16.94 3.29 19.08
N ASN A 214 16.70 2.94 17.82
CA ASN A 214 15.73 1.90 17.48
C ASN A 214 16.30 0.51 17.74
N ILE A 215 17.57 0.28 17.39
CA ILE A 215 18.25 -1.00 17.67
C ILE A 215 18.26 -1.30 19.18
N PHE A 216 18.65 -0.34 20.02
CA PHE A 216 18.74 -0.51 21.47
C PHE A 216 17.37 -0.66 22.14
N SER A 217 16.34 -0.03 21.58
CA SER A 217 14.99 -0.08 22.16
C SER A 217 14.25 -1.38 21.83
N THR A 218 14.44 -1.93 20.63
CA THR A 218 13.64 -3.06 20.15
C THR A 218 14.42 -4.34 19.93
N ASN A 219 15.75 -4.30 19.85
CA ASN A 219 16.62 -5.44 19.53
C ASN A 219 16.01 -6.35 18.44
N PRO A 220 15.83 -5.84 17.21
CA PRO A 220 15.04 -6.54 16.22
C PRO A 220 15.73 -7.82 15.75
N GLU A 221 14.93 -8.84 15.44
CA GLU A 221 15.40 -10.12 14.89
C GLU A 221 15.85 -9.99 13.43
N THR A 222 15.14 -9.17 12.64
CA THR A 222 15.38 -8.94 11.21
C THR A 222 15.27 -7.45 10.88
N TRP A 223 15.87 -7.03 9.77
CA TRP A 223 15.82 -5.66 9.26
C TRP A 223 14.38 -5.15 9.04
N GLU A 224 13.50 -5.99 8.52
CA GLU A 224 12.07 -5.66 8.32
C GLU A 224 11.37 -5.33 9.63
N LYS A 225 11.77 -5.95 10.75
CA LYS A 225 11.19 -5.73 12.08
C LYS A 225 11.75 -4.49 12.80
N LEU A 226 12.80 -3.86 12.28
CA LEU A 226 13.33 -2.63 12.86
C LEU A 226 12.32 -1.48 12.67
N PRO A 227 11.88 -0.77 13.72
CA PRO A 227 10.94 0.33 13.54
C PRO A 227 11.52 1.45 12.67
N ARG A 228 10.69 2.07 11.82
CA ARG A 228 11.08 3.25 11.03
C ARG A 228 10.75 4.58 11.68
N LYS A 229 10.02 4.54 12.79
CA LYS A 229 9.75 5.69 13.67
C LYS A 229 10.71 5.69 14.84
N THR A 230 11.20 6.87 15.21
CA THR A 230 12.05 7.05 16.39
C THR A 230 11.34 6.53 17.64
N GLN A 231 12.00 5.65 18.38
CA GLN A 231 11.47 5.09 19.62
C GLN A 231 11.64 6.09 20.78
N PRO A 232 10.73 6.12 21.77
CA PRO A 232 10.90 7.00 22.93
C PRO A 232 12.19 6.63 23.69
N ASN A 233 12.90 7.65 24.16
CA ASN A 233 14.11 7.44 24.96
C ASN A 233 13.72 6.81 26.30
N ARG A 234 14.25 5.63 26.62
CA ARG A 234 13.96 4.89 27.86
C ARG A 234 14.85 5.32 29.04
N GLY A 235 15.73 6.29 28.84
CA GLY A 235 16.67 6.78 29.85
C GLY A 235 17.79 5.78 30.17
N GLY A 236 18.63 6.10 31.15
CA GLY A 236 19.75 5.24 31.58
C GLY A 236 21.06 5.48 30.83
N LYS A 237 22.14 4.85 31.33
CA LYS A 237 23.53 5.12 30.90
C LYS A 237 23.74 4.96 29.39
N LEU A 238 23.12 3.95 28.77
CA LEU A 238 23.21 3.68 27.33
C LEU A 238 22.63 4.80 26.48
N PHE A 239 21.45 5.31 26.84
CA PHE A 239 20.80 6.38 26.09
C PHE A 239 21.43 7.75 26.36
N LEU A 240 21.99 7.98 27.55
CA LEU A 240 22.80 9.18 27.82
C LEU A 240 24.11 9.19 27.01
N ALA A 241 24.74 8.02 26.82
CA ALA A 241 25.90 7.88 25.94
C ALA A 241 25.51 8.20 24.49
N LEU A 242 24.37 7.65 24.04
CA LEU A 242 23.83 7.90 22.70
C LEU A 242 23.46 9.37 22.48
N GLU A 243 22.91 10.04 23.49
CA GLU A 243 22.61 11.47 23.44
C GLU A 243 23.89 12.30 23.32
N ALA A 244 24.95 11.96 24.07
CA ALA A 244 26.26 12.61 23.92
C ALA A 244 26.82 12.43 22.50
N LEU A 245 26.69 11.23 21.92
CA LEU A 245 27.06 10.94 20.53
C LEU A 245 26.29 11.82 19.53
N TYR A 246 24.97 11.98 19.72
CA TYR A 246 24.14 12.82 18.86
C TYR A 246 24.50 14.30 18.93
N HIS A 247 24.94 14.77 20.09
CA HIS A 247 25.43 16.14 20.26
C HIS A 247 26.84 16.36 19.70
N GLY A 248 27.55 15.27 19.36
CA GLY A 248 28.93 15.31 18.86
C GLY A 248 29.97 15.35 19.97
N ASN A 249 29.60 15.09 21.22
CA ASN A 249 30.53 14.99 22.34
C ASN A 249 31.09 13.57 22.43
N LEU A 250 32.10 13.28 21.58
CA LEU A 250 32.64 11.94 21.40
C LEU A 250 33.34 11.42 22.67
N GLU A 251 34.12 12.26 23.35
CA GLU A 251 34.80 11.91 24.61
C GLU A 251 33.80 11.48 25.70
N GLU A 252 32.74 12.26 25.89
CA GLU A 252 31.72 11.95 26.89
C GLU A 252 30.93 10.69 26.50
N SER A 253 30.63 10.53 25.22
CA SER A 253 29.99 9.32 24.69
C SER A 253 30.86 8.08 24.94
N LYS A 254 32.17 8.15 24.64
CA LYS A 254 33.15 7.09 24.86
C LYS A 254 33.23 6.70 26.32
N ARG A 255 33.38 7.69 27.21
CA ARG A 255 33.41 7.50 28.67
C ARG A 255 32.15 6.79 29.16
N ARG A 256 30.97 7.23 28.71
CA ARG A 256 29.69 6.65 29.13
C ARG A 256 29.51 5.23 28.60
N PHE A 257 29.85 4.94 27.35
CA PHE A 257 29.76 3.58 26.81
C PHE A 257 30.73 2.62 27.51
N ASN A 258 31.97 3.04 27.78
CA ASN A 258 32.94 2.23 28.52
C ASN A 258 32.51 1.93 29.96
N GLY A 259 31.71 2.80 30.59
CA GLY A 259 31.17 2.60 31.95
C GLY A 259 29.93 1.69 32.04
N ILE A 260 29.54 1.03 30.94
CA ILE A 260 28.37 0.15 30.87
C ILE A 260 28.82 -1.32 30.96
N ASN A 261 28.55 -1.94 32.11
CA ASN A 261 28.83 -3.37 32.32
C ASN A 261 27.64 -4.27 31.92
N ASN A 262 26.40 -3.78 32.10
CA ASN A 262 25.19 -4.48 31.66
C ASN A 262 24.83 -4.04 30.23
N ASN A 263 24.57 -4.99 29.31
CA ASN A 263 24.40 -4.74 27.87
C ASN A 263 25.69 -4.42 27.11
N GLU A 264 26.77 -5.17 27.36
CA GLU A 264 28.07 -5.00 26.69
C GLU A 264 27.93 -4.93 25.16
N LEU A 265 27.08 -5.76 24.55
CA LEU A 265 26.82 -5.73 23.10
C LEU A 265 26.43 -4.34 22.58
N PHE A 266 25.47 -3.66 23.22
CA PHE A 266 25.01 -2.34 22.77
C PHE A 266 26.03 -1.24 23.07
N ALA A 267 26.77 -1.37 24.16
CA ALA A 267 27.90 -0.48 24.46
C ALA A 267 28.98 -0.59 23.36
N ARG A 268 29.34 -1.81 22.96
CA ARG A 268 30.28 -2.05 21.85
C ARG A 268 29.76 -1.46 20.54
N ILE A 269 28.48 -1.64 20.22
CA ILE A 269 27.88 -1.03 19.03
C ILE A 269 27.96 0.51 19.09
N GLY A 270 27.71 1.12 20.25
CA GLY A 270 27.89 2.57 20.43
C GLY A 270 29.34 3.02 20.20
N LEU A 271 30.31 2.26 20.72
CA LEU A 271 31.74 2.53 20.55
C LEU A 271 32.22 2.41 19.10
N ILE A 272 31.61 1.56 18.27
CA ILE A 272 31.87 1.52 16.81
C ILE A 272 31.65 2.91 16.22
N PHE A 273 30.53 3.57 16.53
CA PHE A 273 30.23 4.89 15.98
C PHE A 273 31.14 5.98 16.52
N VAL A 274 31.54 5.89 17.80
CA VAL A 274 32.52 6.82 18.40
C VAL A 274 33.85 6.70 17.65
N ALA A 275 34.40 5.49 17.55
CA ALA A 275 35.68 5.23 16.90
C ALA A 275 35.67 5.64 15.41
N VAL A 276 34.56 5.35 14.69
CA VAL A 276 34.36 5.77 13.30
C VAL A 276 34.38 7.29 13.14
N LEU A 277 33.78 8.02 14.08
CA LEU A 277 33.75 9.49 14.05
C LEU A 277 35.11 10.11 14.42
N GLU A 278 35.86 9.45 15.30
CA GLU A 278 37.26 9.78 15.65
C GLU A 278 38.23 9.47 14.51
N GLY A 279 37.86 8.54 13.62
CA GLY A 279 38.72 8.06 12.54
C GLY A 279 39.65 6.93 12.96
N ASP A 280 39.39 6.28 14.10
CA ASP A 280 40.16 5.12 14.58
C ASP A 280 39.57 3.83 14.00
N LEU A 281 40.12 3.40 12.87
CA LEU A 281 39.70 2.17 12.21
C LEU A 281 40.03 0.92 13.04
N ALA A 282 41.14 0.91 13.76
CA ALA A 282 41.56 -0.26 14.54
C ALA A 282 40.60 -0.50 15.70
N GLU A 283 40.26 0.55 16.46
CA GLU A 283 39.26 0.48 17.52
C GLU A 283 37.87 0.16 16.97
N THR A 284 37.53 0.66 15.79
CA THR A 284 36.28 0.33 15.10
C THR A 284 36.17 -1.17 14.82
N LEU A 285 37.18 -1.75 14.16
CA LEU A 285 37.20 -3.17 13.80
C LEU A 285 37.21 -4.07 15.05
N PHE A 286 37.97 -3.69 16.07
CA PHE A 286 37.97 -4.40 17.35
C PHE A 286 36.59 -4.46 18.00
N ASN A 287 35.88 -3.32 18.04
CA ASN A 287 34.53 -3.28 18.61
C ASN A 287 33.50 -4.02 17.73
N ILE A 288 33.65 -4.02 16.40
CA ILE A 288 32.83 -4.83 15.49
C ILE A 288 32.96 -6.32 15.81
N GLU A 289 34.19 -6.84 15.92
CA GLU A 289 34.41 -8.27 16.18
C GLU A 289 33.89 -8.70 17.55
N LYS A 290 34.14 -7.89 18.58
CA LYS A 290 33.58 -8.14 19.92
C LYS A 290 32.06 -8.12 19.93
N ALA A 291 31.45 -7.10 19.31
CA ALA A 291 29.99 -7.03 19.20
C ALA A 291 29.43 -8.23 18.44
N LYS A 292 30.12 -8.69 17.38
CA LYS A 292 29.67 -9.81 16.55
C LYS A 292 29.68 -11.13 17.33
N ALA A 293 30.67 -11.34 18.19
CA ALA A 293 30.74 -12.50 19.09
C ALA A 293 29.60 -12.52 20.13
N LEU A 294 29.19 -11.33 20.60
CA LEU A 294 28.11 -11.18 21.59
C LEU A 294 26.70 -11.15 20.98
N ALA A 295 26.58 -10.85 19.67
CA ALA A 295 25.30 -10.71 19.00
C ALA A 295 24.57 -12.06 18.92
N SER A 296 23.33 -12.10 19.40
CA SER A 296 22.45 -13.27 19.26
C SER A 296 21.56 -13.18 18.03
N SER A 297 20.99 -11.99 17.74
CA SER A 297 20.01 -11.83 16.65
C SER A 297 20.64 -11.92 15.26
N PRO A 298 19.93 -12.50 14.27
CA PRO A 298 20.38 -12.53 12.88
C PRO A 298 20.64 -11.14 12.31
N PHE A 299 19.76 -10.17 12.59
CA PHE A 299 19.93 -8.78 12.19
C PHE A 299 21.22 -8.17 12.72
N LEU A 300 21.54 -8.29 14.01
CA LEU A 300 22.74 -7.67 14.57
C LEU A 300 24.02 -8.27 13.96
N LYS A 301 24.05 -9.59 13.74
CA LYS A 301 25.15 -10.24 13.01
C LYS A 301 25.26 -9.70 11.59
N ALA A 302 24.14 -9.55 10.89
CA ALA A 302 24.11 -8.99 9.54
C ALA A 302 24.61 -7.53 9.52
N TYR A 303 24.13 -6.71 10.46
CA TYR A 303 24.47 -5.29 10.59
C TYR A 303 25.95 -5.08 10.88
N LEU A 304 26.55 -5.90 11.74
CA LEU A 304 27.97 -5.85 12.07
C LEU A 304 28.86 -6.34 10.93
N SER A 305 28.48 -7.44 10.25
CA SER A 305 29.17 -7.87 9.02
C SER A 305 29.08 -6.79 7.94
N PHE A 306 27.94 -6.11 7.81
CA PHE A 306 27.79 -4.99 6.89
C PHE A 306 28.68 -3.80 7.23
N TRP A 307 28.78 -3.40 8.50
CA TRP A 307 29.71 -2.34 8.92
C TRP A 307 31.15 -2.66 8.51
N ARG A 308 31.58 -3.91 8.71
CA ARG A 308 32.91 -4.34 8.27
C ARG A 308 33.05 -4.25 6.74
N GLY A 309 32.06 -4.72 5.99
CA GLY A 309 32.05 -4.61 4.53
C GLY A 309 32.10 -3.16 4.04
N TRP A 310 31.38 -2.25 4.71
CA TRP A 310 31.39 -0.82 4.38
C TRP A 310 32.73 -0.15 4.64
N LEU A 311 33.42 -0.50 5.72
CA LEU A 311 34.77 0.01 5.97
C LEU A 311 35.75 -0.51 4.90
N CYS A 312 35.68 -1.79 4.53
CA CYS A 312 36.45 -2.35 3.43
C CYS A 312 36.14 -1.63 2.09
N GLU A 313 34.87 -1.31 1.81
CA GLU A 313 34.48 -0.57 0.60
C GLU A 313 35.14 0.83 0.57
N ILE A 314 35.12 1.57 1.70
CA ILE A 314 35.75 2.89 1.80
C ILE A 314 37.29 2.82 1.65
N GLU A 315 37.92 1.75 2.15
CA GLU A 315 39.34 1.47 1.96
C GLU A 315 39.68 0.91 0.57
N ASN A 316 38.70 0.83 -0.34
CA ASN A 316 38.85 0.28 -1.69
C ASN A 316 39.27 -1.21 -1.72
N LYS A 317 38.97 -1.98 -0.66
CA LYS A 317 39.17 -3.43 -0.56
C LYS A 317 37.92 -4.18 -1.02
N GLN A 318 37.70 -4.19 -2.33
CA GLN A 318 36.45 -4.64 -2.94
C GLN A 318 36.10 -6.11 -2.68
N PHE A 319 37.09 -7.01 -2.68
CA PHE A 319 36.87 -8.44 -2.44
C PHE A 319 36.44 -8.72 -0.99
N ASP A 320 37.11 -8.11 -0.01
CA ASP A 320 36.75 -8.23 1.40
C ASP A 320 35.36 -7.65 1.66
N ALA A 321 35.05 -6.50 1.05
CA ALA A 321 33.75 -5.87 1.15
C ALA A 321 32.63 -6.77 0.60
N GLU A 322 32.86 -7.39 -0.57
CA GLU A 322 31.93 -8.34 -1.18
C GLU A 322 31.64 -9.54 -0.27
N GLU A 323 32.68 -10.14 0.34
CA GLU A 323 32.52 -11.27 1.25
C GLU A 323 31.65 -10.91 2.44
N HIS A 324 31.92 -9.77 3.08
CA HIS A 324 31.18 -9.29 4.23
C HIS A 324 29.72 -8.93 3.91
N TYR A 325 29.43 -8.37 2.74
CA TYR A 325 28.05 -8.12 2.32
C TYR A 325 27.29 -9.42 2.03
N LYS A 326 27.93 -10.42 1.43
CA LYS A 326 27.33 -11.75 1.26
C LYS A 326 27.08 -12.42 2.61
N GLU A 327 28.02 -12.30 3.56
CA GLU A 327 27.83 -12.80 4.91
C GLU A 327 26.62 -12.13 5.58
N ALA A 328 26.50 -10.80 5.48
CA ALA A 328 25.37 -10.07 6.01
C ALA A 328 24.03 -10.59 5.47
N LEU A 329 23.93 -10.79 4.15
CA LEU A 329 22.73 -11.33 3.50
C LEU A 329 22.46 -12.81 3.85
N LYS A 330 23.51 -13.59 4.16
CA LYS A 330 23.36 -14.96 4.66
C LYS A 330 22.75 -14.98 6.07
N ARG A 331 23.08 -13.99 6.91
CA ARG A 331 22.54 -13.85 8.27
C ARG A 331 21.11 -13.31 8.27
N ASP A 332 20.87 -12.25 7.50
CA ASP A 332 19.54 -11.66 7.33
C ASP A 332 19.29 -11.32 5.86
N ARG A 333 18.45 -12.12 5.20
CA ARG A 333 18.09 -11.95 3.79
C ARG A 333 17.29 -10.68 3.53
N THR A 334 16.62 -10.16 4.55
CA THR A 334 15.78 -8.95 4.47
C THR A 334 16.62 -7.67 4.55
N PHE A 335 17.91 -7.77 4.90
CA PHE A 335 18.81 -6.64 5.08
C PHE A 335 19.28 -6.05 3.74
N TRP A 336 18.36 -5.34 3.10
CA TRP A 336 18.56 -4.73 1.79
C TRP A 336 19.76 -3.74 1.70
N PRO A 337 20.21 -3.03 2.77
CA PRO A 337 21.41 -2.18 2.66
C PRO A 337 22.66 -2.95 2.22
N ALA A 338 22.86 -4.18 2.70
CA ALA A 338 23.99 -5.00 2.24
C ALA A 338 23.86 -5.34 0.74
N LYS A 339 22.65 -5.60 0.26
CA LYS A 339 22.38 -5.87 -1.16
C LYS A 339 22.63 -4.63 -2.03
N TYR A 340 22.24 -3.45 -1.55
CA TYR A 340 22.49 -2.18 -2.21
C TYR A 340 23.99 -1.90 -2.36
N HIS A 341 24.77 -2.08 -1.29
CA HIS A 341 26.23 -1.90 -1.37
C HIS A 341 26.94 -3.00 -2.18
N LEU A 342 26.44 -4.23 -2.14
CA LEU A 342 26.94 -5.29 -3.03
C LEU A 342 26.76 -4.92 -4.52
N ALA A 343 25.62 -4.30 -4.87
CA ALA A 343 25.41 -3.79 -6.23
C ALA A 343 26.42 -2.69 -6.59
N ARG A 344 26.74 -1.79 -5.65
CA ARG A 344 27.75 -0.73 -5.84
C ARG A 344 29.13 -1.31 -6.18
N ILE A 345 29.58 -2.36 -5.47
CA ILE A 345 30.85 -3.04 -5.77
C ILE A 345 30.86 -3.60 -7.20
N TYR A 346 29.76 -4.23 -7.61
CA TYR A 346 29.69 -4.87 -8.93
C TYR A 346 29.64 -3.90 -10.11
N ILE A 347 29.45 -2.60 -9.92
CA ILE A 347 29.48 -1.61 -11.02
C ILE A 347 30.81 -1.63 -11.79
N LYS A 348 31.90 -1.88 -11.06
CA LYS A 348 33.24 -1.94 -11.64
C LYS A 348 33.52 -3.30 -12.28
N ILE A 349 33.16 -4.39 -11.60
CA ILE A 349 33.61 -5.76 -11.92
C ILE A 349 32.59 -6.52 -12.79
N ALA A 350 31.30 -6.38 -12.50
CA ALA A 350 30.21 -7.13 -13.15
C ALA A 350 28.94 -6.26 -13.31
N PRO A 351 28.92 -5.29 -14.24
CA PRO A 351 27.83 -4.31 -14.37
C PRO A 351 26.44 -4.93 -14.54
N ASN A 352 26.33 -6.03 -15.30
CA ASN A 352 25.05 -6.74 -15.48
C ASN A 352 24.54 -7.34 -14.16
N LYS A 353 25.45 -7.85 -13.32
CA LYS A 353 25.10 -8.37 -11.99
C LYS A 353 24.68 -7.24 -11.05
N ALA A 354 25.36 -6.09 -11.12
CA ALA A 354 24.98 -4.89 -10.38
C ALA A 354 23.57 -4.44 -10.75
N LYS A 355 23.27 -4.34 -12.06
CA LYS A 355 21.97 -4.00 -12.58
C LYS A 355 20.89 -4.93 -12.04
N ASN A 356 21.02 -6.25 -12.21
CA ASN A 356 20.04 -7.22 -11.72
C ASN A 356 19.78 -7.09 -10.21
N LEU A 357 20.82 -6.85 -9.40
CA LEU A 357 20.64 -6.61 -7.96
C LEU A 357 19.86 -5.33 -7.68
N VAL A 358 20.14 -4.25 -8.40
CA VAL A 358 19.39 -2.99 -8.29
C VAL A 358 17.93 -3.16 -8.68
N GLN A 359 17.63 -3.89 -9.76
CA GLN A 359 16.26 -4.15 -10.19
C GLN A 359 15.44 -4.85 -9.10
N THR A 360 16.03 -5.85 -8.45
CA THR A 360 15.35 -6.53 -7.32
C THR A 360 15.20 -5.69 -6.05
N LEU A 361 15.71 -4.45 -6.01
CA LEU A 361 15.53 -3.50 -4.92
C LEU A 361 14.44 -2.45 -5.23
N THR A 362 13.93 -2.37 -6.46
CA THR A 362 12.87 -1.42 -6.83
C THR A 362 11.56 -1.69 -6.09
N SER A 363 11.32 -2.94 -5.71
CA SER A 363 10.19 -3.37 -4.87
C SER A 363 10.34 -3.02 -3.38
N VAL A 364 11.50 -2.51 -2.95
CA VAL A 364 11.75 -2.08 -1.57
C VAL A 364 11.60 -0.55 -1.52
N PRO A 365 10.48 0.00 -1.00
CA PRO A 365 10.22 1.44 -1.08
C PRO A 365 11.36 2.29 -0.51
N GLU A 366 11.93 1.85 0.61
CA GLU A 366 13.00 2.57 1.32
C GLU A 366 14.30 2.68 0.52
N ALA A 367 14.53 1.76 -0.42
CA ALA A 367 15.69 1.77 -1.29
C ALA A 367 15.53 2.77 -2.44
N ILE A 368 14.31 3.05 -2.90
CA ILE A 368 14.02 3.87 -4.08
C ILE A 368 14.73 5.24 -4.04
N PRO A 369 14.66 6.05 -2.95
CA PRO A 369 15.36 7.33 -2.93
C PRO A 369 16.88 7.20 -3.03
N LEU A 370 17.46 6.10 -2.53
CA LEU A 370 18.90 5.83 -2.60
C LEU A 370 19.29 5.34 -3.99
N LEU A 371 18.49 4.49 -4.62
CA LEU A 371 18.68 4.02 -5.99
C LEU A 371 18.68 5.19 -6.97
N LEU A 372 17.68 6.08 -6.89
CA LEU A 372 17.55 7.25 -7.76
C LEU A 372 18.66 8.28 -7.57
N SER A 373 19.28 8.35 -6.39
CA SER A 373 20.33 9.32 -6.09
C SER A 373 21.75 8.74 -6.13
N GLU A 374 21.94 7.46 -6.44
CA GLU A 374 23.27 6.85 -6.40
C GLU A 374 24.12 7.22 -7.62
N GLY A 375 25.27 7.86 -7.36
CA GLY A 375 26.23 8.26 -8.39
C GLY A 375 26.85 7.08 -9.12
N LEU A 376 27.04 5.93 -8.45
CA LEU A 376 27.59 4.75 -9.09
C LEU A 376 26.63 4.10 -10.12
N PHE A 377 25.33 4.42 -10.08
CA PHE A 377 24.32 3.84 -10.98
C PHE A 377 24.07 4.66 -12.25
N ILE A 378 24.87 5.72 -12.49
CA ILE A 378 24.83 6.50 -13.74
C ILE A 378 24.79 5.61 -15.01
N PRO A 379 25.57 4.52 -15.14
CA PRO A 379 25.63 3.74 -16.38
C PRO A 379 24.30 3.12 -16.83
N PHE A 380 23.34 2.94 -15.93
CA PHE A 380 22.00 2.43 -16.24
C PHE A 380 20.90 3.30 -15.61
N ALA A 381 21.19 4.58 -15.35
CA ALA A 381 20.27 5.47 -14.64
C ALA A 381 18.92 5.62 -15.35
N GLN A 382 18.90 5.73 -16.68
CA GLN A 382 17.67 5.86 -17.45
C GLN A 382 16.77 4.62 -17.30
N GLU A 383 17.37 3.43 -17.37
CA GLU A 383 16.63 2.18 -17.25
C GLU A 383 16.06 2.03 -15.85
N LEU A 384 16.85 2.38 -14.83
CA LEU A 384 16.43 2.38 -13.43
C LEU A 384 15.29 3.38 -13.17
N GLU A 385 15.38 4.59 -13.73
CA GLU A 385 14.33 5.61 -13.63
C GLU A 385 13.01 5.10 -14.24
N LYS A 386 13.07 4.53 -15.45
CA LYS A 386 11.90 3.92 -16.11
C LYS A 386 11.32 2.75 -15.32
N GLU A 387 12.16 1.90 -14.73
CA GLU A 387 11.70 0.75 -13.95
C GLU A 387 10.99 1.18 -12.67
N ILE A 388 11.52 2.18 -11.97
CA ILE A 388 10.89 2.74 -10.77
C ILE A 388 9.58 3.46 -11.11
N GLU A 389 9.52 4.15 -12.25
CA GLU A 389 8.29 4.76 -12.76
C GLU A 389 7.24 3.69 -13.11
N ALA A 390 7.62 2.64 -13.84
CA ALA A 390 6.73 1.53 -14.16
C ALA A 390 6.21 0.83 -12.89
N TYR A 391 7.06 0.62 -11.89
CA TYR A 391 6.65 0.07 -10.59
C TYR A 391 5.65 0.98 -9.88
N PHE A 392 5.87 2.30 -9.89
CA PHE A 392 4.92 3.26 -9.32
C PHE A 392 3.56 3.22 -10.02
N GLU A 393 3.55 3.21 -11.35
CA GLU A 393 2.33 3.11 -12.15
C GLU A 393 1.58 1.78 -11.93
N GLU A 394 2.30 0.66 -11.78
CA GLU A 394 1.71 -0.64 -11.48
C GLU A 394 1.00 -0.62 -10.13
N ARG A 395 1.65 -0.11 -9.09
CA ARG A 395 1.04 0.06 -7.76
C ARG A 395 -0.17 1.00 -7.82
N GLN A 396 -0.10 2.06 -8.62
CA GLN A 396 -1.22 2.98 -8.84
C GLN A 396 -2.42 2.25 -9.46
N LYS A 397 -2.20 1.43 -10.49
CA LYS A 397 -3.24 0.61 -11.11
C LYS A 397 -3.85 -0.38 -10.12
N GLU A 398 -3.04 -1.08 -9.32
CA GLU A 398 -3.52 -1.99 -8.28
C GLU A 398 -4.38 -1.27 -7.22
N ALA A 399 -3.95 -0.09 -6.78
CA ALA A 399 -4.70 0.73 -5.82
C ALA A 399 -6.04 1.20 -6.40
N VAL A 400 -6.08 1.61 -7.66
CA VAL A 400 -7.32 1.98 -8.37
C VAL A 400 -8.29 0.81 -8.46
N ILE A 401 -7.80 -0.40 -8.77
CA ILE A 401 -8.63 -1.61 -8.83
C ILE A 401 -9.26 -1.88 -7.46
N LYS A 402 -8.47 -1.84 -6.38
CA LYS A 402 -8.94 -2.04 -4.99
C LYS A 402 -9.95 -0.98 -4.57
N LEU A 403 -9.71 0.29 -4.91
CA LEU A 403 -10.65 1.38 -4.63
C LEU A 403 -11.96 1.19 -5.40
N THR A 404 -11.88 0.79 -6.67
CA THR A 404 -13.06 0.50 -7.50
C THR A 404 -13.88 -0.66 -6.92
N GLN A 405 -13.23 -1.68 -6.36
CA GLN A 405 -13.92 -2.76 -5.63
C GLN A 405 -14.67 -2.24 -4.40
N ALA A 406 -14.03 -1.37 -3.60
CA ALA A 406 -14.68 -0.73 -2.46
C ALA A 406 -15.88 0.13 -2.89
N GLU A 407 -15.74 0.95 -3.93
CA GLU A 407 -16.82 1.75 -4.50
C GLU A 407 -18.00 0.88 -4.97
N ASN A 408 -17.71 -0.21 -5.67
CA ASN A 408 -18.71 -1.15 -6.13
C ASN A 408 -19.44 -1.86 -4.99
N ALA A 409 -18.74 -2.13 -3.88
CA ALA A 409 -19.36 -2.69 -2.67
C ALA A 409 -20.22 -1.66 -1.92
N LEU A 410 -19.84 -0.37 -1.96
CA LEU A 410 -20.61 0.70 -1.32
C LEU A 410 -21.93 1.00 -2.04
N ARG A 411 -21.93 1.02 -3.39
CA ARG A 411 -23.11 1.33 -4.22
C ARG A 411 -24.42 0.65 -3.77
N PRO A 412 -24.49 -0.68 -3.61
CA PRO A 412 -25.71 -1.36 -3.14
C PRO A 412 -26.09 -1.04 -1.68
N LEU A 413 -25.12 -0.62 -0.84
CA LEU A 413 -25.36 -0.28 0.57
C LEU A 413 -25.89 1.14 0.76
N THR A 414 -25.68 2.05 -0.19
CA THR A 414 -26.05 3.49 -0.09
C THR A 414 -27.51 3.76 0.30
N LYS A 415 -28.44 2.85 -0.01
CA LYS A 415 -29.88 2.98 0.34
C LYS A 415 -30.26 2.38 1.68
N THR A 416 -29.31 1.75 2.37
CA THR A 416 -29.55 0.97 3.59
C THR A 416 -28.71 1.43 4.77
N LEU A 417 -27.63 2.18 4.52
CA LEU A 417 -26.82 2.80 5.55
C LEU A 417 -27.47 4.11 6.01
N PRO A 418 -27.29 4.51 7.28
CA PRO A 418 -27.54 5.88 7.73
C PRO A 418 -26.77 6.90 6.88
N GLU A 419 -27.29 8.11 6.71
CA GLU A 419 -26.63 9.16 5.92
C GLU A 419 -25.27 9.56 6.53
N GLU A 420 -25.11 9.50 7.86
CA GLU A 420 -23.83 9.74 8.55
C GLU A 420 -22.75 8.73 8.12
N ASP A 421 -23.06 7.42 8.19
CA ASP A 421 -22.14 6.35 7.77
C ASP A 421 -21.81 6.44 6.27
N LYS A 422 -22.81 6.79 5.46
CA LYS A 422 -22.63 6.98 4.02
C LYS A 422 -21.69 8.14 3.71
N GLY A 423 -21.85 9.27 4.40
CA GLY A 423 -20.93 10.41 4.31
C GLY A 423 -19.50 10.02 4.67
N ALA A 424 -19.32 9.32 5.80
CA ALA A 424 -18.01 8.87 6.25
C ALA A 424 -17.32 7.92 5.25
N PHE A 425 -18.05 6.97 4.65
CA PHE A 425 -17.47 6.09 3.64
C PHE A 425 -17.13 6.81 2.33
N GLN A 426 -17.96 7.77 1.90
CA GLN A 426 -17.70 8.58 0.71
C GLN A 426 -16.48 9.49 0.89
N GLU A 427 -16.34 10.11 2.06
CA GLU A 427 -15.16 10.90 2.42
C GLU A 427 -13.89 10.05 2.39
N ARG A 428 -13.90 8.87 3.05
CA ARG A 428 -12.77 7.93 2.99
C ARG A 428 -12.40 7.54 1.56
N ILE A 429 -13.37 7.25 0.69
CA ILE A 429 -13.11 6.94 -0.72
C ILE A 429 -12.47 8.14 -1.45
N SER A 430 -12.95 9.35 -1.18
CA SER A 430 -12.41 10.58 -1.77
C SER A 430 -10.96 10.83 -1.32
N GLU A 431 -10.66 10.69 -0.02
CA GLU A 431 -9.31 10.82 0.51
C GLU A 431 -8.35 9.78 -0.10
N LEU A 432 -8.80 8.53 -0.24
CA LEU A 432 -8.02 7.47 -0.87
C LEU A 432 -7.76 7.78 -2.34
N ARG A 433 -8.77 8.28 -3.06
CA ARG A 433 -8.64 8.70 -4.45
C ARG A 433 -7.60 9.81 -4.61
N GLU A 434 -7.65 10.84 -3.75
CA GLU A 434 -6.69 11.94 -3.76
C GLU A 434 -5.25 11.41 -3.54
N LYS A 435 -5.06 10.54 -2.55
CA LYS A 435 -3.75 9.92 -2.26
C LYS A 435 -3.22 9.05 -3.41
N ILE A 436 -4.09 8.36 -4.15
CA ILE A 436 -3.70 7.52 -5.28
C ILE A 436 -3.23 8.36 -6.47
N TYR A 437 -3.92 9.45 -6.79
CA TYR A 437 -3.61 10.25 -7.99
C TYR A 437 -2.60 11.37 -7.75
N ASN A 438 -2.62 11.99 -6.56
CA ASN A 438 -1.80 13.16 -6.25
C ASN A 438 -0.71 12.88 -5.20
N GLY A 439 -0.76 11.72 -4.53
CA GLY A 439 0.19 11.35 -3.49
C GLY A 439 1.52 10.80 -4.00
N GLY A 440 2.50 10.72 -3.10
CA GLY A 440 3.77 10.02 -3.36
C GLY A 440 3.70 8.52 -3.09
N PHE A 441 4.84 7.83 -3.16
CA PHE A 441 4.94 6.39 -2.84
C PHE A 441 4.32 6.02 -1.50
N SER A 442 4.57 6.79 -0.43
CA SER A 442 4.05 6.49 0.90
C SER A 442 2.54 6.58 0.97
N ASP A 443 1.97 7.59 0.30
CA ASP A 443 0.52 7.82 0.27
C ASP A 443 -0.16 6.78 -0.60
N LEU A 444 0.46 6.40 -1.72
CA LEU A 444 -0.02 5.36 -2.62
C LEU A 444 -0.07 4.00 -1.93
N LEU A 445 1.02 3.56 -1.29
CA LEU A 445 1.06 2.27 -0.59
C LEU A 445 0.07 2.24 0.58
N PHE A 446 -0.06 3.36 1.31
CA PHE A 446 -1.07 3.50 2.36
C PHE A 446 -2.49 3.40 1.78
N ALA A 447 -2.77 4.12 0.69
CA ALA A 447 -4.08 4.14 0.08
C ALA A 447 -4.45 2.78 -0.52
N GLU A 448 -3.49 2.07 -1.11
CA GLU A 448 -3.66 0.71 -1.61
C GLU A 448 -4.09 -0.25 -0.50
N GLN A 449 -3.38 -0.24 0.64
CA GLN A 449 -3.74 -1.07 1.79
C GLN A 449 -5.11 -0.69 2.35
N LYS A 450 -5.39 0.61 2.52
CA LYS A 450 -6.66 1.09 3.07
C LYS A 450 -7.84 0.87 2.14
N ALA A 451 -7.64 0.91 0.83
CA ALA A 451 -8.66 0.55 -0.14
C ALA A 451 -9.02 -0.94 -0.04
N LEU A 452 -8.03 -1.81 0.17
CA LEU A 452 -8.29 -3.23 0.44
C LEU A 452 -9.06 -3.45 1.74
N GLU A 453 -8.63 -2.82 2.83
CA GLU A 453 -9.32 -2.90 4.13
C GLU A 453 -10.78 -2.44 4.01
N LEU A 454 -11.01 -1.31 3.34
CA LEU A 454 -12.36 -0.77 3.11
C LEU A 454 -13.21 -1.69 2.23
N SER A 455 -12.61 -2.27 1.18
CA SER A 455 -13.30 -3.24 0.32
C SER A 455 -13.77 -4.46 1.13
N LEU A 456 -12.91 -5.02 1.97
CA LEU A 456 -13.24 -6.14 2.85
C LEU A 456 -14.30 -5.77 3.89
N GLU A 457 -14.21 -4.57 4.48
CA GLU A 457 -15.21 -4.05 5.42
C GLU A 457 -16.60 -4.00 4.78
N LEU A 458 -16.72 -3.38 3.60
CA LEU A 458 -17.99 -3.23 2.88
C LEU A 458 -18.55 -4.57 2.38
N GLN A 459 -17.69 -5.48 1.92
CA GLN A 459 -18.08 -6.85 1.59
C GLN A 459 -18.63 -7.59 2.82
N GLY A 460 -18.02 -7.40 3.99
CA GLY A 460 -18.52 -7.94 5.25
C GLY A 460 -19.91 -7.39 5.63
N TYR A 461 -20.17 -6.11 5.38
CA TYR A 461 -21.52 -5.53 5.53
C TYR A 461 -22.54 -6.15 4.57
N LEU A 462 -22.18 -6.29 3.29
CA LEU A 462 -23.04 -6.92 2.29
C LEU A 462 -23.39 -8.35 2.68
N PHE A 463 -22.40 -9.15 3.09
CA PHE A 463 -22.60 -10.52 3.51
C PHE A 463 -23.59 -10.61 4.70
N ARG A 464 -23.39 -9.77 5.73
CA ARG A 464 -24.30 -9.71 6.89
C ARG A 464 -25.73 -9.33 6.49
N LYS A 465 -25.91 -8.40 5.55
CA LYS A 465 -27.24 -8.02 5.04
C LYS A 465 -27.90 -9.15 4.26
N VAL A 466 -27.17 -9.80 3.34
CA VAL A 466 -27.70 -10.96 2.59
C VAL A 466 -28.10 -12.08 3.54
N LYS A 467 -27.30 -12.37 4.57
CA LYS A 467 -27.63 -13.36 5.61
C LYS A 467 -28.95 -13.04 6.32
N LYS A 468 -29.14 -11.78 6.76
CA LYS A 468 -30.40 -11.33 7.38
C LYS A 468 -31.60 -11.50 6.44
N PHE A 469 -31.44 -11.21 5.15
CA PHE A 469 -32.52 -11.42 4.18
C PHE A 469 -32.84 -12.90 3.94
N ARG A 470 -31.83 -13.78 3.97
CA ARG A 470 -32.07 -15.24 3.91
C ARG A 470 -32.78 -15.77 5.14
N GLU A 471 -32.46 -15.25 6.33
CA GLU A 471 -33.18 -15.57 7.56
C GLU A 471 -34.65 -15.09 7.48
N LYS A 472 -34.89 -13.86 7.01
CA LYS A 472 -36.25 -13.36 6.76
C LYS A 472 -37.00 -14.21 5.74
N TYR A 473 -36.36 -14.64 4.65
CA TYR A 473 -36.97 -15.55 3.68
C TYR A 473 -37.41 -16.87 4.31
N LYS A 474 -36.59 -17.48 5.17
CA LYS A 474 -36.94 -18.71 5.89
C LYS A 474 -38.17 -18.51 6.78
N GLU A 475 -38.27 -17.37 7.46
CA GLU A 475 -39.43 -17.07 8.30
C GLU A 475 -40.71 -16.89 7.46
N LEU A 476 -40.64 -16.09 6.38
CA LEU A 476 -41.77 -15.91 5.46
C LEU A 476 -42.23 -17.24 4.85
N LYS A 477 -41.29 -18.12 4.50
CA LYS A 477 -41.60 -19.46 3.99
C LYS A 477 -42.30 -20.33 5.05
N ARG A 478 -41.83 -20.31 6.30
CA ARG A 478 -42.46 -21.05 7.41
C ARG A 478 -43.89 -20.58 7.68
N GLN A 479 -44.12 -19.26 7.62
CA GLN A 479 -45.47 -18.69 7.74
C GLN A 479 -46.38 -19.16 6.60
N TYR A 480 -45.89 -19.11 5.35
CA TYR A 480 -46.60 -19.67 4.20
C TYR A 480 -46.96 -21.15 4.38
N GLU A 481 -46.00 -21.99 4.79
CA GLU A 481 -46.22 -23.44 5.02
C GLU A 481 -47.31 -23.68 6.09
N THR A 482 -47.39 -22.83 7.11
CA THR A 482 -48.45 -22.89 8.14
C THR A 482 -49.83 -22.64 7.54
N TYR A 483 -49.95 -21.65 6.65
CA TYR A 483 -51.21 -21.34 5.98
C TYR A 483 -51.61 -22.36 4.91
N GLU A 484 -50.62 -22.91 4.20
CA GLU A 484 -50.84 -23.99 3.25
C GLU A 484 -51.39 -25.24 3.97
N LEU A 485 -50.84 -25.57 5.14
CA LEU A 485 -51.30 -26.67 5.97
C LEU A 485 -52.70 -26.41 6.54
N TYR A 486 -53.04 -25.17 6.90
CA TYR A 486 -54.40 -24.78 7.27
C TYR A 486 -55.38 -25.04 6.11
N TRP A 487 -55.05 -24.59 4.89
CA TRP A 487 -55.88 -24.80 3.71
C TRP A 487 -56.09 -26.28 3.36
N GLN A 488 -55.02 -27.08 3.44
CA GLN A 488 -55.07 -28.52 3.21
C GLN A 488 -55.99 -29.26 4.18
N ASN A 489 -56.24 -28.70 5.36
CA ASN A 489 -57.12 -29.27 6.38
C ASN A 489 -58.51 -28.59 6.45
N TYR A 490 -58.75 -27.56 5.62
CA TYR A 490 -60.02 -26.84 5.62
C TYR A 490 -61.11 -27.66 4.89
N PRO A 491 -62.29 -27.88 5.51
CA PRO A 491 -63.34 -28.74 4.94
C PRO A 491 -64.16 -28.08 3.82
N TYR A 492 -64.22 -26.74 3.74
CA TYR A 492 -65.10 -26.02 2.81
C TYR A 492 -64.35 -25.28 1.69
N ARG A 493 -63.33 -25.91 1.09
CA ARG A 493 -62.41 -25.25 0.13
C ARG A 493 -63.10 -24.69 -1.12
N GLN A 494 -64.15 -25.34 -1.60
CA GLN A 494 -64.88 -24.91 -2.81
C GLN A 494 -65.47 -23.49 -2.69
N ASN A 495 -65.76 -23.04 -1.46
CA ASN A 495 -66.42 -21.75 -1.19
C ASN A 495 -65.45 -20.62 -0.83
N ALA A 496 -64.14 -20.87 -0.92
CA ALA A 496 -63.08 -19.98 -0.46
C ALA A 496 -61.95 -19.84 -1.50
N ASN A 497 -62.32 -19.74 -2.78
CA ASN A 497 -61.36 -19.67 -3.90
C ASN A 497 -60.36 -18.51 -3.75
N ASP A 498 -60.79 -17.38 -3.18
CA ASP A 498 -59.93 -16.21 -3.01
C ASP A 498 -58.77 -16.46 -2.05
N PHE A 499 -58.92 -17.35 -1.06
CA PHE A 499 -57.83 -17.74 -0.16
C PHE A 499 -56.77 -18.56 -0.91
N TYR A 500 -57.22 -19.47 -1.78
CA TYR A 500 -56.36 -20.28 -2.62
C TYR A 500 -55.60 -19.44 -3.66
N GLN A 501 -56.26 -18.47 -4.28
CA GLN A 501 -55.60 -17.56 -5.22
C GLN A 501 -54.48 -16.76 -4.53
N LEU A 502 -54.71 -16.30 -3.30
CA LEU A 502 -53.74 -15.57 -2.50
C LEU A 502 -52.57 -16.45 -2.03
N LEU A 503 -52.83 -17.71 -1.68
CA LEU A 503 -51.77 -18.70 -1.42
C LEU A 503 -50.89 -18.92 -2.66
N ARG A 504 -51.51 -19.09 -3.84
CA ARG A 504 -50.79 -19.32 -5.10
C ARG A 504 -49.93 -18.11 -5.49
N SER A 505 -50.43 -16.89 -5.29
CA SER A 505 -49.63 -15.68 -5.56
C SER A 505 -48.41 -15.59 -4.63
N ILE A 506 -48.57 -15.85 -3.33
CA ILE A 506 -47.46 -15.90 -2.38
C ILE A 506 -46.43 -16.97 -2.77
N GLN A 507 -46.88 -18.15 -3.22
CA GLN A 507 -45.98 -19.22 -3.66
C GLN A 507 -45.12 -18.80 -4.86
N ILE A 508 -45.71 -18.09 -5.83
CA ILE A 508 -44.97 -17.54 -6.98
C ILE A 508 -43.96 -16.50 -6.51
N GLU A 509 -44.37 -15.59 -5.63
CA GLU A 509 -43.49 -14.54 -5.10
C GLU A 509 -42.35 -15.11 -4.24
N LEU A 510 -42.58 -16.15 -3.45
CA LEU A 510 -41.53 -16.86 -2.71
C LEU A 510 -40.52 -17.56 -3.63
N LYS A 511 -40.98 -18.14 -4.76
CA LYS A 511 -40.08 -18.71 -5.77
C LYS A 511 -39.23 -17.62 -6.43
N THR A 512 -39.84 -16.50 -6.80
CA THR A 512 -39.15 -15.33 -7.34
C THR A 512 -38.14 -14.77 -6.33
N LEU A 513 -38.50 -14.68 -5.04
CA LEU A 513 -37.59 -14.23 -4.00
C LEU A 513 -36.41 -15.21 -3.82
N ASN A 514 -36.64 -16.52 -3.93
CA ASN A 514 -35.58 -17.52 -3.87
C ASN A 514 -34.59 -17.39 -5.05
N SER A 515 -35.07 -17.17 -6.27
CA SER A 515 -34.20 -16.96 -7.44
C SER A 515 -33.38 -15.68 -7.36
N LEU A 516 -33.84 -14.67 -6.61
CA LEU A 516 -33.04 -13.47 -6.33
C LEU A 516 -31.83 -13.74 -5.41
N PHE A 517 -31.86 -14.83 -4.63
CA PHE A 517 -30.72 -15.27 -3.82
C PHE A 517 -29.72 -16.15 -4.58
N GLU A 518 -30.07 -16.61 -5.78
CA GLU A 518 -29.18 -17.36 -6.66
C GLU A 518 -28.14 -16.43 -7.30
N GLY A 519 -26.86 -16.83 -7.27
CA GLY A 519 -25.74 -16.00 -7.68
C GLY A 519 -25.38 -14.90 -6.67
N ASP A 520 -24.94 -13.74 -7.17
CA ASP A 520 -24.49 -12.62 -6.34
C ASP A 520 -25.67 -11.77 -5.81
N ALA A 521 -26.30 -12.25 -4.74
CA ALA A 521 -27.44 -11.63 -4.07
C ALA A 521 -27.17 -10.19 -3.59
N SER A 522 -25.91 -9.81 -3.41
CA SER A 522 -25.50 -8.48 -2.93
C SER A 522 -25.90 -7.35 -3.90
N LYS A 523 -25.94 -7.63 -5.21
CA LYS A 523 -26.34 -6.67 -6.25
C LYS A 523 -27.86 -6.44 -6.30
N ARG A 524 -28.65 -7.38 -5.76
CA ARG A 524 -30.12 -7.39 -5.84
C ARG A 524 -30.79 -7.04 -4.51
N LEU A 525 -30.06 -6.51 -3.53
CA LEU A 525 -30.58 -6.18 -2.19
C LEU A 525 -31.85 -5.34 -2.20
N LYS A 526 -31.97 -4.35 -3.12
CA LYS A 526 -33.19 -3.54 -3.25
C LYS A 526 -34.39 -4.38 -3.68
N GLN A 527 -34.22 -5.27 -4.66
CA GLN A 527 -35.28 -6.15 -5.17
C GLN A 527 -35.69 -7.15 -4.09
N ILE A 528 -34.72 -7.76 -3.41
CA ILE A 528 -34.93 -8.69 -2.28
C ILE A 528 -35.74 -8.00 -1.17
N ARG A 529 -35.37 -6.77 -0.79
CA ARG A 529 -36.11 -5.99 0.22
C ARG A 529 -37.56 -5.75 -0.20
N ASN A 530 -37.76 -5.20 -1.39
CA ASN A 530 -39.11 -4.87 -1.88
C ASN A 530 -40.00 -6.11 -1.95
N LYS A 531 -39.49 -7.21 -2.52
CA LYS A 531 -40.22 -8.48 -2.62
C LYS A 531 -40.50 -9.10 -1.25
N SER A 532 -39.56 -9.03 -0.31
CA SER A 532 -39.80 -9.49 1.06
C SER A 532 -40.93 -8.72 1.77
N GLN A 533 -41.04 -7.41 1.52
CA GLN A 533 -42.11 -6.57 2.09
C GLN A 533 -43.46 -6.83 1.39
N GLU A 534 -43.46 -7.11 0.09
CA GLU A 534 -44.66 -7.47 -0.66
C GLU A 534 -45.23 -8.81 -0.18
N ILE A 535 -44.39 -9.83 0.01
CA ILE A 535 -44.79 -11.13 0.57
C ILE A 535 -45.33 -10.98 1.98
N GLU A 536 -44.69 -10.15 2.82
CA GLU A 536 -45.14 -9.88 4.19
C GLU A 536 -46.53 -9.23 4.21
N LYS A 537 -46.80 -8.29 3.30
CA LYS A 537 -48.15 -7.71 3.14
C LYS A 537 -49.18 -8.76 2.72
N LEU A 538 -48.84 -9.62 1.76
CA LEU A 538 -49.72 -10.69 1.29
C LEU A 538 -50.01 -11.71 2.40
N LEU A 539 -49.00 -12.08 3.20
CA LEU A 539 -49.17 -12.97 4.34
C LEU A 539 -50.09 -12.36 5.41
N ASN A 540 -49.99 -11.06 5.67
CA ASN A 540 -50.91 -10.37 6.59
C ASN A 540 -52.36 -10.41 6.08
N SER A 541 -52.59 -10.13 4.80
CA SER A 541 -53.92 -10.27 4.20
C SER A 541 -54.43 -11.72 4.22
N LEU A 542 -53.52 -12.70 4.15
CA LEU A 542 -53.88 -14.11 4.24
C LEU A 542 -54.29 -14.51 5.66
N GLU A 543 -53.66 -13.93 6.69
CA GLU A 543 -54.07 -14.10 8.10
C GLU A 543 -55.46 -13.50 8.35
N GLU A 544 -55.75 -12.30 7.85
CA GLU A 544 -57.08 -11.69 7.94
C GLU A 544 -58.17 -12.60 7.34
N LYS A 545 -57.93 -13.11 6.11
CA LYS A 545 -58.86 -14.05 5.47
C LYS A 545 -58.97 -15.39 6.19
N LYS A 546 -57.89 -15.87 6.80
CA LYS A 546 -57.94 -17.08 7.61
C LYS A 546 -58.90 -16.89 8.80
N GLN A 547 -58.82 -15.75 9.48
CA GLN A 547 -59.73 -15.44 10.59
C GLN A 547 -61.19 -15.36 10.13
N GLU A 548 -61.47 -14.75 8.97
CA GLU A 548 -62.81 -14.76 8.37
C GLU A 548 -63.31 -16.19 8.07
N LEU A 549 -62.45 -17.06 7.51
CA LEU A 549 -62.79 -18.46 7.25
C LEU A 549 -63.00 -19.27 8.52
N GLU A 550 -62.26 -18.99 9.59
CA GLU A 550 -62.47 -19.62 10.90
C GLU A 550 -63.83 -19.22 11.49
N GLN A 551 -64.20 -17.94 11.40
CA GLN A 551 -65.53 -17.47 11.80
C GLN A 551 -66.64 -18.11 10.97
N ARG A 552 -66.45 -18.18 9.64
CA ARG A 552 -67.41 -18.83 8.74
C ARG A 552 -67.53 -20.33 9.01
N ARG A 553 -66.42 -21.02 9.29
CA ARG A 553 -66.42 -22.43 9.68
C ARG A 553 -67.19 -22.65 10.97
N LYS A 554 -67.02 -21.77 11.95
CA LYS A 554 -67.76 -21.81 13.22
C LYS A 554 -69.27 -21.64 12.95
N PHE A 555 -69.65 -20.65 12.16
CA PHE A 555 -71.04 -20.43 11.77
C PHE A 555 -71.65 -21.65 11.06
N LEU A 556 -70.96 -22.24 10.08
CA LEU A 556 -71.46 -23.41 9.35
C LEU A 556 -71.59 -24.65 10.24
N ARG A 557 -70.67 -24.86 11.21
CA ARG A 557 -70.83 -25.93 12.20
C ARG A 557 -72.05 -25.71 13.07
N GLN A 558 -72.24 -24.49 13.56
CA GLN A 558 -73.41 -24.11 14.35
C GLN A 558 -74.70 -24.29 13.55
N LEU A 559 -74.73 -23.85 12.29
CA LEU A 559 -75.86 -24.03 11.39
C LEU A 559 -76.15 -25.52 11.12
N ASN A 560 -75.12 -26.33 10.86
CA ASN A 560 -75.31 -27.76 10.63
C ASN A 560 -75.80 -28.48 11.89
N SER A 561 -75.27 -28.11 13.07
CA SER A 561 -75.78 -28.63 14.35
C SER A 561 -77.22 -28.19 14.58
N PHE A 562 -77.56 -26.94 14.29
CA PHE A 562 -78.92 -26.41 14.36
C PHE A 562 -79.86 -27.22 13.47
N ILE A 563 -79.55 -27.33 12.17
CA ILE A 563 -80.38 -28.05 11.20
C ILE A 563 -80.52 -29.52 11.61
N LYS A 564 -79.43 -30.19 11.99
CA LYS A 564 -79.49 -31.60 12.39
C LYS A 564 -80.35 -31.81 13.62
N THR A 565 -80.16 -31.01 14.67
CA THR A 565 -80.95 -31.11 15.91
C THR A 565 -82.42 -30.76 15.65
N PHE A 566 -82.67 -29.69 14.89
CA PHE A 566 -84.01 -29.26 14.52
C PHE A 566 -84.74 -30.33 13.71
N VAL A 567 -84.13 -30.82 12.61
CA VAL A 567 -84.74 -31.85 11.75
C VAL A 567 -85.02 -33.14 12.52
N ILE A 568 -84.12 -33.60 13.38
CA ILE A 568 -84.34 -34.81 14.19
C ILE A 568 -85.51 -34.61 15.15
N LEU A 569 -85.51 -33.53 15.92
CA LEU A 569 -86.57 -33.25 16.90
C LEU A 569 -87.92 -33.00 16.22
N GLU A 570 -87.92 -32.29 15.10
CA GLU A 570 -89.13 -32.00 14.32
C GLU A 570 -89.68 -33.27 13.66
N SER A 571 -88.82 -34.15 13.15
CA SER A 571 -89.24 -35.45 12.62
C SER A 571 -89.83 -36.35 13.70
N LEU A 572 -89.26 -36.33 14.92
CA LEU A 572 -89.82 -37.03 16.08
C LEU A 572 -91.15 -36.44 16.51
N LEU A 573 -91.28 -35.11 16.56
CA LEU A 573 -92.53 -34.42 16.89
C LEU A 573 -93.62 -34.77 15.86
N PHE A 574 -93.29 -34.68 14.57
CA PHE A 574 -94.20 -35.04 13.48
C PHE A 574 -94.61 -36.52 13.57
N GLY A 575 -93.65 -37.43 13.77
CA GLY A 575 -93.95 -38.85 13.98
C GLY A 575 -94.90 -39.07 15.16
N PHE A 576 -94.66 -38.41 16.29
CA PHE A 576 -95.51 -38.49 17.48
C PHE A 576 -96.95 -37.98 17.22
N PHE A 577 -97.07 -36.86 16.50
CA PHE A 577 -98.36 -36.26 16.15
C PHE A 577 -99.11 -36.98 15.02
N VAL A 578 -98.45 -37.80 14.21
CA VAL A 578 -99.09 -38.61 13.15
C VAL A 578 -99.44 -40.01 13.65
N ILE A 579 -98.55 -40.65 14.43
CA ILE A 579 -98.73 -42.02 14.92
C ILE A 579 -99.88 -42.11 15.92
N ILE A 580 -100.04 -41.13 16.82
CA ILE A 580 -101.06 -41.20 17.89
C ILE A 580 -102.50 -41.08 17.36
N PRO A 581 -102.83 -40.17 16.42
CA PRO A 581 -104.12 -40.17 15.73
C PRO A 581 -104.35 -41.39 14.84
N PHE A 582 -103.28 -41.99 14.29
CA PHE A 582 -103.38 -43.25 13.55
C PHE A 582 -103.70 -44.43 14.49
N MET A 583 -103.13 -44.43 15.70
CA MET A 583 -103.47 -45.38 16.77
C MET A 583 -104.89 -45.18 17.30
N GLU A 584 -105.40 -43.95 17.37
CA GLU A 584 -106.80 -43.63 17.68
C GLU A 584 -107.77 -44.31 16.70
N HIS A 585 -107.45 -44.29 15.40
CA HIS A 585 -108.27 -44.93 14.36
C HIS A 585 -108.29 -46.47 14.43
N PHE A 586 -107.19 -47.10 14.84
CA PHE A 586 -107.05 -48.57 14.86
C PHE A 586 -107.26 -49.23 16.24
N PHE A 587 -107.02 -48.52 17.34
CA PHE A 587 -107.03 -49.07 18.71
C PHE A 587 -108.05 -48.39 19.67
N HIS A 588 -108.88 -47.45 19.19
CA HIS A 588 -109.94 -46.79 19.96
C HIS A 588 -109.46 -46.13 21.29
N ILE A 589 -108.31 -45.46 21.25
CA ILE A 589 -107.77 -44.70 22.39
C ILE A 589 -108.25 -43.25 22.29
N GLU A 590 -108.82 -42.68 23.37
CA GLU A 590 -109.28 -41.29 23.41
C GLU A 590 -108.13 -40.30 23.19
N ARG A 591 -108.31 -39.33 22.27
CA ARG A 591 -107.30 -38.33 21.94
C ARG A 591 -107.06 -37.37 23.10
N PRO A 592 -105.82 -37.25 23.61
CA PRO A 592 -105.49 -36.21 24.59
C PRO A 592 -105.64 -34.81 23.97
N PRO A 593 -106.07 -33.78 24.74
CA PRO A 593 -106.29 -32.42 24.24
C PRO A 593 -105.02 -31.71 23.72
N ILE A 594 -103.85 -32.34 23.92
CA ILE A 594 -102.52 -31.83 23.57
C ILE A 594 -102.19 -32.05 22.07
N PHE A 595 -103.03 -32.78 21.33
CA PHE A 595 -102.80 -33.09 19.91
C PHE A 595 -103.53 -32.14 18.93
N SER A 596 -103.70 -30.86 19.26
CA SER A 596 -104.24 -29.87 18.31
C SER A 596 -103.16 -29.33 17.37
N MET A 597 -103.56 -28.72 16.24
CA MET A 597 -102.61 -28.04 15.34
C MET A 597 -101.90 -26.86 16.04
N GLU A 598 -102.61 -26.19 16.96
CA GLU A 598 -102.05 -25.09 17.76
C GLU A 598 -100.94 -25.60 18.70
N ALA A 599 -101.15 -26.76 19.32
CA ALA A 599 -100.15 -27.39 20.18
C ALA A 599 -98.93 -27.88 19.38
N PHE A 600 -99.13 -28.46 18.19
CA PHE A 600 -98.04 -28.84 17.28
C PHE A 600 -97.16 -27.64 16.92
N LEU A 601 -97.78 -26.51 16.51
CA LEU A 601 -97.06 -25.29 16.17
C LEU A 601 -96.29 -24.71 17.37
N LEU A 602 -96.88 -24.78 18.57
CA LEU A 602 -96.22 -24.33 19.80
C LEU A 602 -94.99 -25.20 20.15
N PHE A 603 -95.10 -26.52 20.05
CA PHE A 603 -93.97 -27.42 20.29
C PHE A 603 -92.88 -27.30 19.22
N SER A 604 -93.24 -27.17 17.95
CA SER A 604 -92.31 -26.90 16.84
C SER A 604 -91.52 -25.59 17.08
N PHE A 605 -92.21 -24.55 17.52
CA PHE A 605 -91.58 -23.28 17.88
C PHE A 605 -90.62 -23.41 19.07
N MET A 606 -90.98 -24.18 20.10
CA MET A 606 -90.08 -24.45 21.24
C MET A 606 -88.85 -25.28 20.81
N ILE A 607 -89.03 -26.27 19.93
CA ILE A 607 -87.95 -27.07 19.33
C ILE A 607 -87.01 -26.18 18.50
N PHE A 608 -87.54 -25.22 17.75
CA PHE A 608 -86.76 -24.24 17.01
C PHE A 608 -85.84 -23.44 17.94
N PHE A 609 -86.39 -22.84 19.01
CA PHE A 609 -85.59 -22.08 19.97
C PHE A 609 -84.58 -22.95 20.70
N PHE A 610 -84.98 -24.15 21.13
CA PHE A 610 -84.08 -25.10 21.78
C PHE A 610 -82.91 -25.48 20.87
N SER A 611 -83.19 -25.81 19.61
CA SER A 611 -82.18 -26.16 18.61
C SER A 611 -81.22 -25.00 18.34
N LEU A 612 -81.75 -23.77 18.29
CA LEU A 612 -80.98 -22.55 18.09
C LEU A 612 -80.04 -22.28 19.27
N PHE A 613 -80.54 -22.33 20.51
CA PHE A 613 -79.73 -22.16 21.71
C PHE A 613 -78.69 -23.27 21.86
N TYR A 614 -79.06 -24.52 21.57
CA TYR A 614 -78.15 -25.66 21.60
C TYR A 614 -76.99 -25.46 20.61
N ALA A 615 -77.31 -25.08 19.36
CA ALA A 615 -76.30 -24.80 18.33
C ALA A 615 -75.37 -23.63 18.70
N LEU A 616 -75.90 -22.56 19.30
CA LEU A 616 -75.11 -21.43 19.77
C LEU A 616 -74.23 -21.77 20.99
N SER A 617 -74.68 -22.71 21.83
CA SER A 617 -73.96 -23.13 23.05
C SER A 617 -72.78 -24.07 22.81
N GLN A 618 -72.66 -24.65 21.60
CA GLN A 618 -71.48 -25.46 21.25
C GLN A 618 -70.22 -24.58 21.23
N LYS A 619 -69.43 -24.68 22.30
CA LYS A 619 -68.08 -24.10 22.37
C LYS A 619 -67.06 -25.08 21.81
N ASN A 620 -66.35 -24.57 20.78
CA ASN A 620 -65.17 -25.11 20.08
C ASN A 620 -65.39 -26.33 19.17
#